data_AF-A0A344TFH8-F1
#
_entry.id   AF-A0A344TFH8-F1
#
_cell.length_a   1.000
_cell.length_b   1.000
_cell.length_c   1.000
_cell.angle_alpha   90.00
_cell.angle_beta   90.00
_cell.angle_gamma   90.00
#
_symmetry.space_group_name_H-M   'P 1'
#
loop_
_entity.id
_entity.type
_entity.pdbx_description
1 polymer ?
#
loop_
_entity_poly.entity_id
_entity_poly.type
_entity_poly.pdbx_seq_one_letter_code
_entity_poly.pdbx_strand_id
1 'polypeptide(L)'
;MKKLNFFFIIFCFWGICGNLSAQNSTILPSSLQLPNVATLGSCTASQKGQLVLLTTDNKTYYCNGSAWQALLTGVNPWSVNGTHIYNNNSGNVGIGIQSPTQKLDIVGNIKLTGEVNATPTGTYNLVPIAVASVQDNGILLTGTSNIGTIETVSAGYKRITITGQTLSIGANSVVGSVFSAFPAFVSFLIIDGKLEIKTYNSSGTLQNAPFSFTIYKE
;
A
#
# COMPACT_ATOMS: atom_id res chain seq x y z
N MET A 1 72.70 -62.21 8.69
CA MET A 1 72.47 -61.29 7.55
C MET A 1 72.00 -59.96 8.10
N LYS A 2 72.73 -58.88 7.80
CA LYS A 2 72.34 -57.48 8.09
C LYS A 2 71.17 -57.08 7.20
N LYS A 3 70.15 -56.39 7.75
CA LYS A 3 69.18 -55.50 7.04
C LYS A 3 68.44 -54.69 8.14
N LEU A 4 68.91 -53.50 8.49
CA LEU A 4 68.76 -52.17 7.84
C LEU A 4 67.38 -51.56 8.13
N ASN A 5 67.39 -50.63 9.09
CA ASN A 5 66.28 -49.81 9.58
C ASN A 5 65.69 -48.91 8.47
N PHE A 6 64.36 -48.73 8.46
CA PHE A 6 63.74 -47.54 7.89
C PHE A 6 63.03 -46.78 9.02
N PHE A 7 63.67 -45.67 9.40
CA PHE A 7 63.31 -44.79 10.48
C PHE A 7 62.44 -43.69 9.86
N PHE A 8 61.12 -43.69 10.11
CA PHE A 8 60.29 -42.51 9.84
C PHE A 8 60.15 -41.74 11.14
N ILE A 9 61.09 -40.83 11.38
CA ILE A 9 61.04 -39.88 12.49
C ILE A 9 59.92 -38.90 12.16
N ILE A 10 58.76 -39.05 12.79
CA ILE A 10 57.94 -37.88 13.10
C ILE A 10 58.58 -37.27 14.34
N PHE A 11 59.33 -36.20 14.14
CA PHE A 11 59.78 -35.29 15.20
C PHE A 11 58.51 -34.64 15.78
N CYS A 12 57.82 -35.35 16.66
CA CYS A 12 56.94 -34.70 17.62
C CYS A 12 57.88 -34.08 18.65
N PHE A 13 58.23 -32.82 18.39
CA PHE A 13 58.97 -31.97 19.31
C PHE A 13 58.31 -32.09 20.68
N TRP A 14 59.06 -32.60 21.64
CA TRP A 14 58.65 -32.79 23.04
C TRP A 14 58.40 -31.41 23.65
N GLY A 15 57.19 -30.89 23.47
CA GLY A 15 56.80 -29.56 23.94
C GLY A 15 55.49 -29.13 23.33
N ILE A 16 54.45 -29.12 24.17
CA ILE A 16 53.10 -28.60 23.87
C ILE A 16 52.18 -29.61 23.17
N CYS A 17 51.98 -30.78 23.80
CA CYS A 17 50.63 -31.35 23.85
C CYS A 17 49.87 -30.64 24.98
N GLY A 18 49.60 -29.34 24.80
CA GLY A 18 48.73 -28.60 25.70
C GLY A 18 47.34 -29.21 25.61
N ASN A 19 46.78 -29.57 26.75
CA ASN A 19 45.44 -30.13 26.93
C ASN A 19 44.44 -29.51 25.94
N LEU A 20 44.06 -30.22 24.87
CA LEU A 20 42.79 -29.95 24.20
C LEU A 20 41.70 -30.50 25.12
N SER A 21 41.36 -29.74 26.16
CA SER A 21 40.12 -29.96 26.89
C SER A 21 38.98 -29.57 25.95
N ALA A 22 38.17 -30.54 25.53
CA ALA A 22 36.84 -30.21 25.03
C ALA A 22 36.10 -29.49 26.17
N GLN A 23 35.94 -28.18 26.05
CA GLN A 23 35.14 -27.42 27.00
C GLN A 23 33.68 -27.75 26.70
N ASN A 24 33.06 -28.57 27.54
CA ASN A 24 31.61 -28.62 27.62
C ASN A 24 31.19 -27.65 28.74
N SER A 25 30.18 -26.86 28.47
CA SER A 25 29.50 -26.07 29.48
C SER A 25 28.06 -26.56 29.50
N THR A 26 27.71 -27.27 30.58
CA THR A 26 26.32 -27.66 30.82
C THR A 26 25.58 -26.42 31.29
N ILE A 27 24.72 -25.86 30.44
CA ILE A 27 23.78 -24.81 30.86
C ILE A 27 22.69 -25.50 31.67
N LEU A 28 22.66 -25.23 32.98
CA LEU A 28 21.61 -25.74 33.85
C LEU A 28 20.29 -25.02 33.53
N PRO A 29 19.13 -25.64 33.78
CA PRO A 29 17.85 -24.93 33.71
C PRO A 29 17.91 -23.67 34.57
N SER A 30 17.60 -22.51 33.98
CA SER A 30 17.65 -21.18 34.62
C SER A 30 19.03 -20.60 34.95
N SER A 31 20.15 -21.18 34.49
CA SER A 31 21.50 -20.62 34.75
C SER A 31 21.93 -19.50 33.80
N LEU A 32 21.15 -19.23 32.75
CA LEU A 32 21.42 -18.13 31.82
C LEU A 32 20.55 -16.93 32.20
N GLN A 33 21.13 -15.99 32.94
CA GLN A 33 20.52 -14.70 33.25
C GLN A 33 21.32 -13.59 32.58
N LEU A 34 20.62 -12.62 31.97
CA LEU A 34 21.27 -11.39 31.51
C LEU A 34 21.55 -10.49 32.73
N PRO A 35 22.71 -9.81 32.78
CA PRO A 35 22.98 -8.82 33.81
C PRO A 35 21.91 -7.72 33.83
N ASN A 36 21.32 -7.48 35.00
CA ASN A 36 20.37 -6.40 35.20
C ASN A 36 21.11 -5.11 35.55
N VAL A 37 20.80 -4.01 34.85
CA VAL A 37 21.35 -2.68 35.12
C VAL A 37 20.21 -1.67 35.32
N ALA A 38 20.40 -0.71 36.22
CA ALA A 38 19.42 0.36 36.46
C ALA A 38 19.58 1.54 35.48
N THR A 39 20.80 1.74 34.97
CA THR A 39 21.14 2.76 33.97
C THR A 39 22.14 2.16 32.98
N LEU A 40 22.10 2.64 31.72
CA LEU A 40 23.08 2.27 30.71
C LEU A 40 24.34 3.12 30.88
N GLY A 41 25.47 2.48 31.18
CA GLY A 41 26.77 3.14 31.19
C GLY A 41 27.28 3.48 29.77
N SER A 42 28.54 3.88 29.65
CA SER A 42 29.16 4.01 28.33
C SER A 42 29.27 2.64 27.65
N CYS A 43 28.97 2.60 26.35
CA CYS A 43 29.26 1.46 25.48
C CYS A 43 30.49 1.81 24.64
N THR A 44 31.57 1.06 24.83
CA THR A 44 32.85 1.26 24.16
C THR A 44 33.21 0.04 23.30
N ALA A 45 34.24 0.16 22.46
CA ALA A 45 34.64 -0.91 21.54
C ALA A 45 34.96 -2.23 22.27
N SER A 46 35.47 -2.18 23.51
CA SER A 46 35.77 -3.37 24.33
C SER A 46 34.52 -4.07 24.88
N GLN A 47 33.40 -3.37 24.93
CA GLN A 47 32.12 -3.87 25.44
C GLN A 47 31.19 -4.34 24.31
N LYS A 48 31.65 -4.29 23.04
CA LYS A 48 30.86 -4.72 21.89
C LYS A 48 30.38 -6.16 22.05
N GLY A 49 29.08 -6.37 21.88
CA GLY A 49 28.42 -7.67 22.03
C GLY A 49 27.93 -7.99 23.45
N GLN A 50 28.22 -7.15 24.45
CA GLN A 50 27.62 -7.29 25.78
C GLN A 50 26.11 -7.12 25.71
N LEU A 51 25.38 -8.01 26.38
CA LEU A 51 23.93 -7.97 26.56
C LEU A 51 23.59 -7.64 28.01
N VAL A 52 22.63 -6.74 28.22
CA VAL A 52 22.12 -6.37 29.55
C VAL A 52 20.60 -6.24 29.51
N LEU A 53 19.94 -6.44 30.65
CA LEU A 53 18.55 -6.07 30.86
C LEU A 53 18.50 -4.73 31.59
N LEU A 54 17.93 -3.70 30.96
CA LEU A 54 17.68 -2.43 31.63
C LEU A 54 16.37 -2.52 32.40
N THR A 55 16.43 -2.41 33.72
CA THR A 55 15.27 -2.68 34.60
C THR A 55 14.24 -1.56 34.61
N THR A 56 14.58 -0.37 34.13
CA THR A 56 13.69 0.79 34.09
C THR A 56 12.70 0.75 32.93
N ASP A 57 13.05 0.14 31.80
CA ASP A 57 12.17 -0.02 30.64
C ASP A 57 11.87 -1.49 30.28
N ASN A 58 12.39 -2.45 31.06
CA ASN A 58 12.25 -3.89 30.88
C ASN A 58 12.70 -4.38 29.49
N LYS A 59 13.70 -3.73 28.89
CA LYS A 59 14.25 -4.13 27.59
C LYS A 59 15.64 -4.68 27.71
N THR A 60 15.93 -5.65 26.84
CA THR A 60 17.29 -6.14 26.62
C THR A 60 18.02 -5.21 25.67
N TYR A 61 19.24 -4.82 26.00
CA TYR A 61 20.12 -4.00 25.18
C TYR A 61 21.39 -4.76 24.82
N TYR A 62 21.98 -4.45 23.67
CA TYR A 62 23.32 -4.86 23.30
C TYR A 62 24.22 -3.64 23.04
N CYS A 63 25.51 -3.75 23.35
CA CYS A 63 26.49 -2.72 23.02
C CYS A 63 27.04 -2.96 21.61
N ASN A 64 26.93 -1.99 20.70
CA ASN A 64 27.45 -2.10 19.32
C ASN A 64 28.93 -1.65 19.18
N GLY A 65 29.55 -1.19 20.27
CA GLY A 65 30.91 -0.66 20.33
C GLY A 65 30.99 0.87 20.48
N SER A 66 29.87 1.58 20.37
CA SER A 66 29.77 3.04 20.56
C SER A 66 28.51 3.49 21.29
N ALA A 67 27.42 2.71 21.23
CA ALA A 67 26.17 2.97 21.90
C ALA A 67 25.43 1.67 22.28
N TRP A 68 24.61 1.76 23.31
CA TRP A 68 23.64 0.71 23.62
C TRP A 68 22.46 0.77 22.64
N GLN A 69 22.03 -0.39 22.17
CA GLN A 69 20.93 -0.56 21.23
C GLN A 69 19.93 -1.54 21.85
N ALA A 70 18.64 -1.19 21.89
CA ALA A 70 17.63 -2.16 22.32
C ALA A 70 17.62 -3.34 21.33
N LEU A 71 17.58 -4.57 21.84
CA LEU A 71 17.55 -5.78 21.02
C LEU A 71 16.20 -5.93 20.29
N LEU A 72 15.14 -5.38 20.88
CA LEU A 72 13.80 -5.31 20.30
C LEU A 72 13.40 -3.84 20.18
N THR A 73 13.72 -3.22 19.04
CA THR A 73 13.30 -1.85 18.68
C THR A 73 11.97 -1.81 17.92
N GLY A 74 11.45 -2.97 17.51
CA GLY A 74 10.24 -3.08 16.71
C GLY A 74 8.99 -2.94 17.56
N VAL A 75 8.65 -1.72 17.99
CA VAL A 75 7.23 -1.44 18.25
C VAL A 75 6.57 -1.48 16.89
N ASN A 76 5.87 -2.56 16.57
CA ASN A 76 5.05 -2.59 15.37
C ASN A 76 3.95 -1.53 15.55
N PRO A 77 3.96 -0.42 14.80
CA PRO A 77 2.91 0.59 14.93
C PRO A 77 1.55 0.02 14.52
N TRP A 78 1.53 -1.07 13.76
CA TRP A 78 0.34 -1.82 13.40
C TRP A 78 0.01 -2.84 14.48
N SER A 79 -1.05 -2.57 15.24
CA SER A 79 -1.63 -3.50 16.21
C SER A 79 -2.85 -4.20 15.66
N VAL A 80 -3.15 -5.36 16.23
CA VAL A 80 -4.33 -6.17 15.89
C VAL A 80 -5.34 -6.10 17.05
N ASN A 81 -6.60 -5.83 16.74
CA ASN A 81 -7.73 -5.99 17.66
C ASN A 81 -8.80 -6.85 16.97
N GLY A 82 -8.94 -8.11 17.41
CA GLY A 82 -9.77 -9.09 16.71
C GLY A 82 -9.30 -9.29 15.26
N THR A 83 -10.17 -8.97 14.30
CA THR A 83 -9.88 -9.04 12.86
C THR A 83 -9.39 -7.72 12.27
N HIS A 84 -9.22 -6.67 13.09
CA HIS A 84 -8.84 -5.34 12.64
C HIS A 84 -7.36 -5.08 12.84
N ILE A 85 -6.69 -4.51 11.84
CA ILE A 85 -5.32 -3.99 11.94
C ILE A 85 -5.37 -2.46 11.91
N TYR A 86 -4.71 -1.79 12.85
CA TYR A 86 -4.73 -0.33 12.94
C TYR A 86 -3.42 0.24 13.49
N ASN A 87 -3.14 1.51 13.16
CA ASN A 87 -2.04 2.25 13.76
C ASN A 87 -2.39 2.57 15.22
N ASN A 88 -1.61 2.07 16.17
CA ASN A 88 -1.86 2.24 17.60
C ASN A 88 -1.20 3.49 18.22
N ASN A 89 -0.48 4.27 17.43
CA ASN A 89 0.08 5.55 17.85
C ASN A 89 -0.79 6.72 17.37
N SER A 90 -0.50 7.94 17.85
CA SER A 90 -1.24 9.16 17.47
C SER A 90 -0.84 9.72 16.10
N GLY A 91 0.20 9.16 15.48
CA GLY A 91 0.75 9.58 14.20
C GLY A 91 -0.13 9.25 13.00
N ASN A 92 0.35 9.67 11.84
CA ASN A 92 -0.30 9.51 10.55
C ASN A 92 0.42 8.44 9.72
N VAL A 93 -0.27 7.90 8.72
CA VAL A 93 0.28 6.89 7.79
C VAL A 93 0.76 7.59 6.52
N GLY A 94 2.07 7.57 6.28
CA GLY A 94 2.68 8.08 5.06
C GLY A 94 3.09 6.95 4.12
N ILE A 95 2.75 7.03 2.83
CA ILE A 95 3.30 6.15 1.78
C ILE A 95 4.10 7.02 0.81
N GLY A 96 5.43 6.84 0.78
CA GLY A 96 6.33 7.69 -0.01
C GLY A 96 6.59 9.08 0.59
N ILE A 97 6.13 9.35 1.82
CA ILE A 97 6.30 10.63 2.54
C ILE A 97 6.65 10.40 4.01
N GLN A 98 7.62 11.17 4.53
CA GLN A 98 8.12 11.02 5.91
C GLN A 98 7.36 11.86 6.95
N SER A 99 6.66 12.91 6.50
CA SER A 99 5.89 13.82 7.37
C SER A 99 4.48 14.02 6.82
N PRO A 100 3.63 12.98 6.87
CA PRO A 100 2.25 13.04 6.42
C PRO A 100 1.43 14.14 7.13
N THR A 101 0.75 14.98 6.36
CA THR A 101 -0.07 16.11 6.88
C THR A 101 -1.52 15.71 7.18
N GLN A 102 -1.95 14.56 6.66
CA GLN A 102 -3.26 13.96 6.85
C GLN A 102 -3.14 12.58 7.48
N LYS A 103 -4.23 12.02 8.02
CA LYS A 103 -4.24 10.69 8.66
C LYS A 103 -3.71 9.58 7.75
N LEU A 104 -3.98 9.68 6.47
CA LEU A 104 -3.35 8.92 5.39
C LEU A 104 -2.88 9.91 4.33
N ASP A 105 -1.59 9.88 4.00
CA ASP A 105 -0.96 10.76 3.02
C ASP A 105 -0.08 9.92 2.08
N ILE A 106 -0.34 9.98 0.79
CA ILE A 106 0.24 9.07 -0.21
C ILE A 106 0.84 9.90 -1.34
N VAL A 107 2.15 9.76 -1.56
CA VAL A 107 2.82 10.25 -2.75
C VAL A 107 2.75 9.15 -3.81
N GLY A 108 1.70 9.17 -4.62
CA GLY A 108 1.48 8.19 -5.68
C GLY A 108 0.01 7.94 -5.99
N ASN A 109 -0.24 6.85 -6.72
CA ASN A 109 -1.59 6.44 -7.13
C ASN A 109 -2.22 5.51 -6.09
N ILE A 110 -3.54 5.60 -5.94
CA ILE A 110 -4.34 4.69 -5.11
C ILE A 110 -5.23 3.85 -6.03
N LYS A 111 -5.18 2.52 -5.90
CA LYS A 111 -6.11 1.61 -6.57
C LYS A 111 -7.14 1.12 -5.57
N LEU A 112 -8.41 1.45 -5.81
CA LEU A 112 -9.56 1.09 -4.97
C LEU A 112 -10.54 0.25 -5.79
N THR A 113 -11.18 -0.72 -5.16
CA THR A 113 -12.32 -1.47 -5.74
C THR A 113 -13.66 -1.01 -5.18
N GLY A 114 -13.63 -0.13 -4.18
CA GLY A 114 -14.80 0.45 -3.53
C GLY A 114 -14.84 1.96 -3.70
N GLU A 115 -15.44 2.64 -2.74
CA GLU A 115 -15.76 4.06 -2.81
C GLU A 115 -14.82 4.90 -1.93
N VAL A 116 -14.74 6.19 -2.24
CA VAL A 116 -14.18 7.20 -1.33
C VAL A 116 -15.34 8.03 -0.81
N ASN A 117 -15.70 7.78 0.45
CA ASN A 117 -16.88 8.36 1.10
C ASN A 117 -16.44 9.43 2.13
N ALA A 118 -17.19 10.53 2.18
CA ALA A 118 -17.02 11.57 3.20
C ALA A 118 -18.28 11.65 4.07
N THR A 119 -18.20 11.16 5.31
CA THR A 119 -19.32 11.13 6.26
C THR A 119 -20.07 12.46 6.40
N PRO A 120 -19.42 13.64 6.41
CA PRO A 120 -20.13 14.92 6.53
C PRO A 120 -21.09 15.22 5.38
N THR A 121 -20.88 14.63 4.20
CA THR A 121 -21.69 14.87 3.01
C THR A 121 -22.59 13.68 2.65
N GLY A 122 -22.58 12.59 3.42
CA GLY A 122 -23.38 11.38 3.18
C GLY A 122 -22.56 10.20 2.62
N THR A 123 -23.21 9.35 1.82
CA THR A 123 -22.61 8.13 1.24
C THR A 123 -22.11 8.30 -0.19
N TYR A 124 -22.03 9.54 -0.68
CA TYR A 124 -21.61 9.84 -2.05
C TYR A 124 -20.19 9.35 -2.31
N ASN A 125 -20.02 8.64 -3.44
CA ASN A 125 -18.70 8.26 -3.90
C ASN A 125 -18.07 9.41 -4.68
N LEU A 126 -16.94 9.92 -4.18
CA LEU A 126 -16.21 11.03 -4.81
C LEU A 126 -15.42 10.61 -6.07
N VAL A 127 -15.29 9.31 -6.33
CA VAL A 127 -14.60 8.78 -7.52
C VAL A 127 -15.63 8.47 -8.61
N PRO A 128 -15.46 8.98 -9.85
CA PRO A 128 -16.35 8.65 -10.96
C PRO A 128 -16.39 7.14 -11.22
N ILE A 129 -17.58 6.60 -11.49
CA ILE A 129 -17.74 5.19 -11.89
C ILE A 129 -17.52 5.00 -13.39
N ALA A 130 -17.68 6.06 -14.19
CA ALA A 130 -17.41 6.04 -15.62
C ALA A 130 -17.11 7.46 -16.13
N VAL A 131 -16.20 7.57 -17.08
CA VAL A 131 -15.87 8.82 -17.78
C VAL A 131 -15.70 8.48 -19.26
N ALA A 132 -16.23 9.31 -20.15
CA ALA A 132 -16.00 9.14 -21.58
C ALA A 132 -16.05 10.45 -22.34
N SER A 133 -15.39 10.46 -23.49
CA SER A 133 -15.50 11.44 -24.56
C SER A 133 -15.80 10.68 -25.84
N VAL A 134 -16.88 11.04 -26.52
CA VAL A 134 -17.43 10.30 -27.67
C VAL A 134 -17.59 11.26 -28.83
N GLN A 135 -17.14 10.84 -30.01
CA GLN A 135 -17.30 11.59 -31.26
C GLN A 135 -18.76 11.60 -31.73
N ASP A 136 -19.10 12.52 -32.63
CA ASP A 136 -20.43 12.65 -33.23
C ASP A 136 -20.91 11.38 -33.96
N ASN A 137 -19.96 10.66 -34.56
CA ASN A 137 -20.16 9.35 -35.19
C ASN A 137 -20.32 8.18 -34.20
N GLY A 138 -20.25 8.43 -32.88
CA GLY A 138 -20.41 7.42 -31.83
C GLY A 138 -19.14 6.64 -31.48
N ILE A 139 -17.98 6.98 -32.04
CA ILE A 139 -16.70 6.36 -31.66
C ILE A 139 -16.23 6.92 -30.32
N LEU A 140 -15.87 6.03 -29.40
CA LEU A 140 -15.20 6.40 -28.14
C LEU A 140 -13.82 7.00 -28.45
N LEU A 141 -13.61 8.26 -28.09
CA LEU A 141 -12.31 8.91 -28.22
C LEU A 141 -11.39 8.55 -27.05
N THR A 142 -11.92 8.66 -25.84
CA THR A 142 -11.25 8.25 -24.60
C THR A 142 -12.30 7.93 -23.54
N GLY A 143 -11.98 7.07 -22.59
CA GLY A 143 -12.86 6.77 -21.48
C GLY A 143 -12.34 5.69 -20.56
N THR A 144 -13.10 5.42 -19.50
CA THR A 144 -12.85 4.30 -18.60
C THR A 144 -13.07 2.97 -19.31
N SER A 145 -12.44 1.90 -18.84
CA SER A 145 -12.51 0.59 -19.50
C SER A 145 -13.88 -0.08 -19.46
N ASN A 146 -14.78 0.42 -18.61
CA ASN A 146 -16.15 -0.06 -18.46
C ASN A 146 -17.16 0.66 -19.36
N ILE A 147 -16.74 1.56 -20.25
CA ILE A 147 -17.65 2.04 -21.29
C ILE A 147 -17.97 0.88 -22.23
N GLY A 148 -19.22 0.42 -22.16
CA GLY A 148 -19.73 -0.66 -23.01
C GLY A 148 -20.11 -0.13 -24.39
N THR A 149 -21.01 -0.87 -25.06
CA THR A 149 -21.47 -0.51 -26.41
C THR A 149 -22.09 0.89 -26.44
N ILE A 150 -21.62 1.72 -27.38
CA ILE A 150 -22.21 3.01 -27.72
C ILE A 150 -23.14 2.78 -28.92
N GLU A 151 -24.43 2.62 -28.63
CA GLU A 151 -25.47 2.41 -29.64
C GLU A 151 -25.94 3.76 -30.18
N THR A 152 -26.01 3.89 -31.50
CA THR A 152 -26.71 5.01 -32.13
C THR A 152 -28.18 4.64 -32.30
N VAL A 153 -29.06 5.26 -31.53
CA VAL A 153 -30.51 5.05 -31.61
C VAL A 153 -31.10 5.84 -32.78
N SER A 154 -30.66 7.10 -32.93
CA SER A 154 -30.97 7.96 -34.07
C SER A 154 -29.94 9.10 -34.17
N ALA A 155 -30.08 9.98 -35.16
CA ALA A 155 -29.25 11.18 -35.23
C ALA A 155 -29.41 12.01 -33.94
N GLY A 156 -28.29 12.37 -33.32
CA GLY A 156 -28.26 13.08 -32.05
C GLY A 156 -28.75 12.28 -30.84
N TYR A 157 -28.97 10.97 -30.96
CA TYR A 157 -29.39 10.13 -29.83
C TYR A 157 -28.51 8.88 -29.72
N LYS A 158 -27.73 8.80 -28.65
CA LYS A 158 -26.90 7.65 -28.29
C LYS A 158 -27.38 7.00 -27.00
N ARG A 159 -27.13 5.70 -26.89
CA ARG A 159 -27.32 4.90 -25.68
C ARG A 159 -26.02 4.22 -25.32
N ILE A 160 -25.65 4.24 -24.05
CA ILE A 160 -24.42 3.64 -23.56
C ILE A 160 -24.72 2.74 -22.37
N THR A 161 -24.22 1.51 -22.44
CA THR A 161 -24.20 0.60 -21.28
C THR A 161 -22.89 0.80 -20.53
N ILE A 162 -22.95 0.95 -19.20
CA ILE A 162 -21.75 0.99 -18.35
C ILE A 162 -21.52 -0.42 -17.80
N THR A 163 -20.51 -1.11 -18.31
CA THR A 163 -20.24 -2.52 -17.99
C THR A 163 -19.99 -2.70 -16.49
N GLY A 164 -20.67 -3.67 -15.88
CA GLY A 164 -20.56 -3.95 -14.44
C GLY A 164 -21.27 -2.94 -13.54
N GLN A 165 -22.02 -1.99 -14.11
CA GLN A 165 -22.86 -1.05 -13.38
C GLN A 165 -24.29 -1.09 -13.92
N THR A 166 -25.28 -0.94 -13.06
CA THR A 166 -26.67 -0.68 -13.46
C THR A 166 -27.00 0.72 -12.99
N LEU A 167 -27.23 1.63 -13.93
CA LEU A 167 -27.51 3.02 -13.59
C LEU A 167 -28.96 3.18 -13.13
N SER A 168 -29.20 4.00 -12.11
CA SER A 168 -30.56 4.36 -11.71
C SER A 168 -30.70 5.84 -11.36
N ILE A 169 -31.90 6.37 -11.63
CA ILE A 169 -32.26 7.72 -11.23
C ILE A 169 -32.26 7.78 -9.70
N GLY A 170 -31.59 8.79 -9.13
CA GLY A 170 -31.48 8.99 -7.69
C GLY A 170 -30.41 8.15 -6.98
N ALA A 171 -29.66 7.32 -7.72
CA ALA A 171 -28.41 6.72 -7.23
C ALA A 171 -27.19 7.12 -8.08
N ASN A 172 -27.42 7.76 -9.22
CA ASN A 172 -26.37 8.20 -10.12
C ASN A 172 -26.64 9.61 -10.63
N SER A 173 -25.59 10.43 -10.61
CA SER A 173 -25.55 11.72 -11.27
C SER A 173 -24.65 11.66 -12.49
N VAL A 174 -25.03 12.39 -13.53
CA VAL A 174 -24.28 12.51 -14.77
C VAL A 174 -24.02 13.98 -15.02
N VAL A 175 -22.75 14.32 -15.22
CA VAL A 175 -22.32 15.66 -15.61
C VAL A 175 -21.57 15.55 -16.92
N GLY A 176 -21.87 16.42 -17.87
CA GLY A 176 -21.24 16.36 -19.17
C GLY A 176 -21.53 17.58 -20.04
N SER A 177 -20.86 17.66 -21.17
CA SER A 177 -20.99 18.74 -22.12
C SER A 177 -20.80 18.24 -23.55
N VAL A 178 -21.21 19.07 -24.51
CA VAL A 178 -20.75 18.93 -25.90
C VAL A 178 -19.35 19.52 -26.05
N PHE A 179 -18.58 19.05 -27.03
CA PHE A 179 -17.33 19.69 -27.46
C PHE A 179 -17.30 19.89 -28.97
N SER A 180 -18.19 20.75 -29.46
CA SER A 180 -18.42 21.01 -30.88
C SER A 180 -17.90 22.37 -31.32
N ALA A 181 -17.59 22.52 -32.62
CA ALA A 181 -17.21 23.79 -33.24
C ALA A 181 -18.39 24.78 -33.38
N PHE A 182 -19.63 24.29 -33.28
CA PHE A 182 -20.86 25.08 -33.34
C PHE A 182 -21.65 24.91 -32.04
N PRO A 183 -22.49 25.89 -31.64
CA PRO A 183 -23.31 25.77 -30.45
C PRO A 183 -24.22 24.53 -30.52
N ALA A 184 -24.11 23.70 -29.49
CA ALA A 184 -24.93 22.52 -29.31
C ALA A 184 -25.23 22.32 -27.82
N PHE A 185 -26.25 21.52 -27.52
CA PHE A 185 -26.66 21.17 -26.18
C PHE A 185 -26.66 19.66 -26.01
N VAL A 186 -26.48 19.18 -24.78
CA VAL A 186 -26.59 17.76 -24.44
C VAL A 186 -27.55 17.59 -23.27
N SER A 187 -28.37 16.54 -23.32
CA SER A 187 -29.16 16.07 -22.19
C SER A 187 -28.80 14.62 -21.89
N PHE A 188 -28.66 14.30 -20.61
CA PHE A 188 -28.42 12.96 -20.11
C PHE A 188 -29.67 12.46 -19.39
N LEU A 189 -30.03 11.20 -19.62
CA LEU A 189 -31.11 10.53 -18.93
C LEU A 189 -30.69 9.09 -18.63
N ILE A 190 -31.22 8.53 -17.54
CA ILE A 190 -31.00 7.12 -17.21
C ILE A 190 -32.31 6.38 -17.46
N ILE A 191 -32.28 5.38 -18.34
CA ILE A 191 -33.43 4.53 -18.67
C ILE A 191 -32.96 3.08 -18.71
N ASP A 192 -33.70 2.18 -18.07
CA ASP A 192 -33.45 0.73 -18.08
C ASP A 192 -32.00 0.34 -17.77
N GLY A 193 -31.38 0.99 -16.79
CA GLY A 193 -30.00 0.70 -16.38
C GLY A 193 -28.92 1.35 -17.25
N LYS A 194 -29.28 2.08 -18.31
CA LYS A 194 -28.38 2.62 -19.32
C LYS A 194 -28.38 4.14 -19.34
N LEU A 195 -27.29 4.70 -19.85
CA LEU A 195 -27.17 6.13 -20.09
C LEU A 195 -27.70 6.46 -21.48
N GLU A 196 -28.72 7.30 -21.54
CA GLU A 196 -29.29 7.88 -22.74
C GLU A 196 -28.76 9.30 -22.91
N ILE A 197 -28.17 9.59 -24.07
CA ILE A 197 -27.54 10.88 -24.39
C ILE A 197 -28.19 11.44 -25.63
N LYS A 198 -28.74 12.65 -25.52
CA LYS A 198 -29.28 13.37 -26.67
C LYS A 198 -28.53 14.67 -26.88
N THR A 199 -28.07 14.89 -28.10
CA THR A 199 -27.41 16.12 -28.53
C THR A 199 -28.31 16.90 -29.48
N TYR A 200 -28.33 18.22 -29.32
CA TYR A 200 -29.20 19.13 -30.06
C TYR A 200 -28.41 20.27 -30.66
N ASN A 201 -28.87 20.79 -31.79
CA ASN A 201 -28.38 22.05 -32.33
C ASN A 201 -28.89 23.26 -31.52
N SER A 202 -28.47 24.46 -31.90
CA SER A 202 -28.90 25.72 -31.28
C SER A 202 -30.41 25.99 -31.35
N SER A 203 -31.13 25.30 -32.24
CA SER A 203 -32.59 25.38 -32.39
C SER A 203 -33.35 24.29 -31.62
N GLY A 204 -32.66 23.45 -30.82
CA GLY A 204 -33.30 22.38 -30.05
C GLY A 204 -33.69 21.15 -30.87
N THR A 205 -33.21 21.02 -32.11
CA THR A 205 -33.42 19.83 -32.94
C THR A 205 -32.30 18.82 -32.72
N LEU A 206 -32.63 17.53 -32.65
CA LEU A 206 -31.63 16.46 -32.51
C LEU A 206 -30.61 16.51 -33.66
N GLN A 207 -29.34 16.53 -33.31
CA GLN A 207 -28.22 16.54 -34.25
C GLN A 207 -27.05 15.80 -33.63
N ASN A 208 -26.33 15.01 -34.43
CA ASN A 208 -25.07 14.41 -33.96
C ASN A 208 -24.10 15.52 -33.57
N ALA A 209 -23.63 15.46 -32.33
CA ALA A 209 -22.55 16.29 -31.84
C ALA A 209 -21.67 15.43 -30.93
N PRO A 210 -20.36 15.71 -30.84
CA PRO A 210 -19.50 15.03 -29.90
C PRO A 210 -19.80 15.49 -28.46
N PHE A 211 -19.67 14.59 -27.49
CA PHE A 211 -20.01 14.85 -26.10
C PHE A 211 -19.11 14.10 -25.13
N SER A 212 -18.91 14.67 -23.94
CA SER A 212 -18.25 14.03 -22.82
C SER A 212 -19.19 13.91 -21.63
N PHE A 213 -18.94 12.91 -20.79
CA PHE A 213 -19.67 12.75 -19.55
C PHE A 213 -18.80 12.11 -18.47
N THR A 214 -19.20 12.35 -17.24
CA THR A 214 -18.68 11.78 -16.00
C THR A 214 -19.87 11.34 -15.17
N ILE A 215 -19.86 10.09 -14.70
CA ILE A 215 -20.92 9.53 -13.86
C ILE A 215 -20.38 9.32 -12.44
N TYR A 216 -21.13 9.80 -11.45
CA TYR A 216 -20.88 9.53 -10.04
C TYR A 216 -21.97 8.64 -9.46
N LYS A 217 -21.65 7.98 -8.35
CA LYS A 217 -22.63 7.28 -7.52
C LYS A 217 -23.00 8.19 -6.34
N GLU A 218 -24.29 8.30 -6.10
CA GLU A 218 -24.90 9.03 -4.98
C GLU A 218 -25.01 8.15 -3.72
#